data_AF-A0A956D6S2-F1
#
_entry.id   AF-A0A956D6S2-F1
#
_cell.length_a   1.000
_cell.length_b   1.000
_cell.length_c   1.000
_cell.angle_alpha   90.00
_cell.angle_beta   90.00
_cell.angle_gamma   90.00
#
_symmetry.space_group_name_H-M   'P 1'
#
loop_
_entity.id
_entity.type
_entity.pdbx_description
1 polymer ?
#
loop_
_entity_poly.entity_id
_entity_poly.type
_entity_poly.pdbx_seq_one_letter_code
_entity_poly.pdbx_strand_id
1 'polypeptide(L)'
;MTTIFVDEKATKRRLKRAKLLVVDGPDRGKELVIERERVTLGRSLICDLVLADKAVSGTHAEVIATERGFVLKDLESTNGTKVGDIRVREVWIKPGQTFVVGQTRVQFEPQQGEVEIELSKKDRFFDLVGNSVRMREIFAVLEKVAAADLTVLIRGETGTGKELVARAIHQASPRRENPLVVQDCSAIPKDLIESTLFGHERGAFTGATDRHKGSFEQAEGGTIFL
;
A
#
# COMPACT_ATOMS: atom_id res chain seq x y z
N MET A 1 -7.15 -19.57 1.57
CA MET A 1 -6.11 -19.25 0.57
C MET A 1 -5.61 -20.54 -0.04
N THR A 2 -5.59 -20.55 -1.37
CA THR A 2 -5.12 -21.69 -2.16
C THR A 2 -4.24 -21.13 -3.27
N THR A 3 -3.10 -21.77 -3.46
CA THR A 3 -2.09 -21.35 -4.42
C THR A 3 -2.12 -22.28 -5.63
N ILE A 4 -2.18 -21.72 -6.84
CA ILE A 4 -2.26 -22.50 -8.09
C ILE A 4 -0.87 -22.56 -8.72
N PHE A 5 -0.35 -23.76 -8.94
CA PHE A 5 0.96 -24.00 -9.53
C PHE A 5 0.83 -24.28 -11.03
N VAL A 6 1.66 -23.61 -11.83
CA VAL A 6 1.84 -23.89 -13.26
C VAL A 6 3.35 -23.87 -13.49
N ASP A 7 3.93 -24.99 -13.92
CA ASP A 7 5.37 -25.17 -14.14
C ASP A 7 6.22 -24.87 -12.90
N GLU A 8 6.12 -25.76 -11.89
CA GLU A 8 6.88 -25.78 -10.61
C GLU A 8 6.70 -24.58 -9.66
N LYS A 9 6.08 -23.48 -10.11
CA LYS A 9 5.81 -22.30 -9.27
C LYS A 9 4.35 -21.86 -9.30
N ALA A 10 3.90 -21.41 -8.14
CA ALA A 10 2.65 -20.71 -7.95
C ALA A 10 2.51 -19.50 -8.90
N THR A 11 1.46 -19.39 -9.70
CA THR A 11 1.22 -18.23 -10.58
C THR A 11 0.06 -17.36 -10.11
N LYS A 12 -0.82 -17.93 -9.29
CA LYS A 12 -1.97 -17.26 -8.73
C LYS A 12 -2.19 -17.67 -7.30
N ARG A 13 -2.79 -16.76 -6.54
CA ARG A 13 -3.23 -16.95 -5.17
C ARG A 13 -4.69 -16.59 -5.05
N ARG A 14 -5.50 -17.47 -4.49
CA ARG A 14 -6.92 -17.23 -4.20
C ARG A 14 -7.12 -16.83 -2.74
N LEU A 15 -7.82 -15.73 -2.51
CA LEU A 15 -8.24 -15.27 -1.19
C LEU A 15 -9.76 -15.39 -1.06
N LYS A 16 -10.23 -15.87 0.08
CA LYS A 16 -11.67 -15.83 0.38
C LYS A 16 -12.10 -14.39 0.59
N ARG A 17 -13.28 -14.03 0.10
CA ARG A 17 -13.88 -12.71 0.35
C ARG A 17 -14.61 -12.70 1.70
N ALA A 18 -14.59 -11.54 2.33
CA ALA A 18 -15.38 -11.28 3.53
C ALA A 18 -15.71 -9.80 3.60
N LYS A 19 -16.59 -9.43 4.53
CA LYS A 19 -17.06 -8.08 4.77
C LYS A 19 -16.96 -7.78 6.26
N LEU A 20 -16.47 -6.60 6.57
CA LEU A 20 -16.58 -5.99 7.89
C LEU A 20 -17.72 -4.97 7.82
N LEU A 21 -18.70 -5.10 8.71
CA LEU A 21 -19.82 -4.17 8.84
C LEU A 21 -19.79 -3.53 10.22
N VAL A 22 -19.77 -2.20 10.27
CA VAL A 22 -19.93 -1.47 11.53
C VAL A 22 -21.40 -1.50 11.93
N VAL A 23 -21.72 -2.27 12.97
CA VAL A 23 -23.11 -2.47 13.42
C VAL A 23 -23.52 -1.55 14.56
N ASP A 24 -22.55 -0.98 15.28
CA ASP A 24 -22.78 -0.01 16.35
C ASP A 24 -21.57 0.94 16.51
N GLY A 25 -21.82 2.11 17.10
CA GLY A 25 -20.84 3.19 17.28
C GLY A 25 -20.99 4.35 16.28
N PRO A 26 -20.07 5.34 16.30
CA PRO A 26 -20.16 6.58 15.52
C PRO A 26 -20.24 6.38 14.00
N ASP A 27 -19.69 5.27 13.52
CA ASP A 27 -19.57 4.93 12.10
C ASP A 27 -20.56 3.84 11.65
N ARG A 28 -21.67 3.64 12.40
CA ARG A 28 -22.67 2.61 12.09
C ARG A 28 -23.11 2.67 10.63
N GLY A 29 -23.11 1.50 9.98
CA GLY A 29 -23.43 1.33 8.57
C GLY A 29 -22.21 1.39 7.64
N LYS A 30 -21.04 1.83 8.10
CA LYS A 30 -19.81 1.71 7.29
C LYS A 30 -19.45 0.26 7.06
N GLU A 31 -18.90 -0.01 5.89
CA GLU A 31 -18.48 -1.34 5.49
C GLU A 31 -17.15 -1.35 4.76
N LEU A 32 -16.47 -2.49 4.85
CA LEU A 32 -15.26 -2.80 4.09
C LEU A 32 -15.35 -4.23 3.56
N VAL A 33 -15.18 -4.41 2.25
CA VAL A 33 -14.98 -5.74 1.65
C VAL A 33 -13.49 -6.07 1.69
N ILE A 34 -13.17 -7.26 2.19
CA ILE A 34 -11.82 -7.81 2.28
C ILE A 34 -11.48 -8.48 0.95
N GLU A 35 -10.67 -7.81 0.14
CA GLU A 35 -10.21 -8.28 -1.18
C GLU A 35 -8.69 -8.44 -1.27
N ARG A 36 -8.02 -8.32 -0.13
CA ARG A 36 -6.55 -8.43 0.02
C ARG A 36 -6.25 -9.24 1.26
N GLU A 37 -5.03 -9.77 1.35
CA GLU A 37 -4.68 -10.67 2.47
C GLU A 37 -4.79 -9.97 3.81
N ARG A 38 -4.51 -8.66 3.89
CA ARG A 38 -4.57 -7.91 5.14
C ARG A 38 -5.34 -6.63 4.92
N VAL A 39 -6.30 -6.38 5.78
CA VAL A 39 -6.96 -5.07 5.89
C VAL A 39 -6.79 -4.52 7.29
N THR A 40 -6.68 -3.21 7.39
CA THR A 40 -6.48 -2.48 8.64
C THR A 40 -7.73 -1.68 9.00
N LEU A 41 -7.97 -1.54 10.30
CA LEU A 41 -9.02 -0.69 10.84
C LEU A 41 -8.46 0.20 11.95
N GLY A 42 -8.86 1.46 11.93
CA GLY A 42 -8.29 2.48 12.81
C GLY A 42 -8.80 3.88 12.51
N ARG A 43 -8.35 4.85 13.30
CA ARG A 43 -8.72 6.27 13.16
C ARG A 43 -7.94 6.98 12.05
N SER A 44 -6.76 6.48 11.71
CA SER A 44 -5.92 7.08 10.66
C SER A 44 -6.55 6.89 9.29
N LEU A 45 -6.48 7.94 8.46
CA LEU A 45 -6.96 7.93 7.07
C LEU A 45 -6.21 6.92 6.17
N ILE A 46 -5.10 6.35 6.65
CA ILE A 46 -4.36 5.30 5.94
C ILE A 46 -4.96 3.91 6.14
N CYS A 47 -5.88 3.74 7.10
CA CYS A 47 -6.52 2.46 7.35
C CYS A 47 -7.55 2.13 6.26
N ASP A 48 -7.79 0.85 6.03
CA ASP A 48 -8.76 0.39 5.03
C ASP A 48 -10.20 0.62 5.49
N LEU A 49 -10.47 0.42 6.78
CA LEU A 49 -11.71 0.85 7.43
C LEU A 49 -11.41 2.00 8.40
N VAL A 50 -11.68 3.23 7.96
CA VAL A 50 -11.47 4.44 8.76
C VAL A 50 -12.65 4.69 9.69
N LEU A 51 -12.36 4.76 10.99
CA LEU A 51 -13.33 4.99 12.06
C LEU A 51 -13.14 6.39 12.67
N ALA A 52 -14.23 7.14 12.83
CA ALA A 52 -14.26 8.45 13.48
C ALA A 52 -14.23 8.37 15.02
N ASP A 53 -14.40 7.17 15.57
CA ASP A 53 -14.37 6.88 17.00
C ASP A 53 -13.06 7.32 17.66
N LYS A 54 -13.16 8.26 18.61
CA LYS A 54 -12.03 8.83 19.33
C LYS A 54 -11.32 7.83 20.25
N ALA A 55 -11.99 6.76 20.65
CA ALA A 55 -11.40 5.68 21.45
C ALA A 55 -10.62 4.67 20.58
N VAL A 56 -10.61 4.82 19.25
CA VAL A 56 -9.86 3.97 18.33
C VAL A 56 -8.46 4.57 18.06
N SER A 57 -7.42 3.76 18.29
CA SER A 57 -6.03 4.10 17.92
C SER A 57 -5.86 4.37 16.41
N GLY A 58 -4.78 5.07 16.02
CA GLY A 58 -4.52 5.43 14.63
C GLY A 58 -4.58 4.23 13.68
N THR A 59 -3.86 3.16 14.02
CA THR A 59 -4.01 1.83 13.42
C THR A 59 -4.29 0.87 14.57
N HIS A 60 -5.53 0.41 14.69
CA HIS A 60 -6.00 -0.28 15.91
C HIS A 60 -5.87 -1.79 15.82
N ALA A 61 -6.33 -2.34 14.70
CA ALA A 61 -6.34 -3.77 14.45
C ALA A 61 -6.24 -4.06 12.97
N GLU A 62 -5.98 -5.32 12.65
CA GLU A 62 -6.01 -5.84 11.29
C GLU A 62 -6.79 -7.14 11.21
N VAL A 63 -7.37 -7.40 10.05
CA VAL A 63 -7.94 -8.70 9.70
C VAL A 63 -7.10 -9.31 8.60
N ILE A 64 -6.61 -10.52 8.84
CA ILE A 64 -5.72 -11.26 7.95
C ILE A 64 -6.46 -12.47 7.37
N ALA A 65 -6.60 -12.52 6.06
CA ALA A 65 -7.12 -13.66 5.31
C ALA A 65 -6.01 -14.70 5.11
N THR A 66 -6.21 -15.89 5.65
CA THR A 66 -5.24 -17.00 5.59
C THR A 66 -5.77 -18.18 4.77
N GLU A 67 -5.01 -19.27 4.74
CA GLU A 67 -5.48 -20.55 4.20
C GLU A 67 -6.71 -21.10 4.94
N ARG A 68 -6.68 -20.99 6.27
CA ARG A 68 -7.60 -21.66 7.19
C ARG A 68 -8.81 -20.82 7.59
N GLY A 69 -8.80 -19.51 7.29
CA GLY A 69 -9.85 -18.59 7.69
C GLY A 69 -9.33 -17.16 7.87
N PHE A 70 -10.01 -16.35 8.67
CA PHE A 70 -9.64 -14.97 8.95
C PHE A 70 -9.17 -14.84 10.40
N VAL A 71 -8.11 -14.08 10.60
CA VAL A 71 -7.55 -13.78 11.93
C VAL A 71 -7.71 -12.29 12.21
N LEU A 72 -8.32 -11.95 13.33
CA LEU A 72 -8.30 -10.60 13.90
C LEU A 72 -7.06 -10.46 14.76
N LYS A 73 -6.30 -9.40 14.55
CA LYS A 73 -5.11 -9.09 15.34
C LYS A 73 -5.15 -7.65 15.84
N ASP A 74 -4.96 -7.46 17.13
CA ASP A 74 -4.77 -6.15 17.74
C ASP A 74 -3.35 -5.66 17.45
N LEU A 75 -3.22 -4.40 17.02
CA LEU A 75 -1.95 -3.77 16.67
C LEU A 75 -1.41 -2.92 17.83
N GLU A 76 -1.43 -3.51 19.03
CA GLU A 76 -1.00 -2.86 20.27
C GLU A 76 -1.77 -1.57 20.55
N SER A 77 -3.09 -1.66 20.35
CA SER A 77 -3.97 -0.52 20.53
C SER A 77 -4.08 -0.12 22.00
N THR A 78 -4.36 1.17 22.23
CA THR A 78 -4.46 1.73 23.59
C THR A 78 -5.60 1.06 24.37
N ASN A 79 -6.79 0.97 23.75
CA ASN A 79 -7.99 0.45 24.40
C ASN A 79 -8.22 -1.06 24.18
N GLY A 80 -7.44 -1.68 23.30
CA GLY A 80 -7.54 -3.09 22.98
C GLY A 80 -8.70 -3.44 22.05
N THR A 81 -8.51 -4.54 21.34
CA THR A 81 -9.56 -5.22 20.60
C THR A 81 -10.25 -6.27 21.47
N LYS A 82 -11.58 -6.31 21.48
CA LYS A 82 -12.37 -7.27 22.25
C LYS A 82 -13.25 -8.14 21.37
N VAL A 83 -13.42 -9.40 21.76
CA VAL A 83 -14.39 -10.34 21.18
C VAL A 83 -15.26 -10.88 22.31
N GLY A 84 -16.54 -10.51 22.30
CA GLY A 84 -17.36 -10.61 23.52
C GLY A 84 -16.74 -9.75 24.62
N ASP A 85 -16.54 -10.33 25.80
CA ASP A 85 -15.95 -9.65 26.96
C ASP A 85 -14.42 -9.83 27.07
N ILE A 86 -13.81 -10.58 26.13
CA ILE A 86 -12.40 -10.95 26.19
C ILE A 86 -11.58 -9.98 25.34
N ARG A 87 -10.55 -9.36 25.93
CA ARG A 87 -9.51 -8.63 25.17
C ARG A 87 -8.60 -9.63 24.49
N VAL A 88 -8.44 -9.51 23.18
CA VAL A 88 -7.66 -10.44 22.36
C VAL A 88 -6.46 -9.72 21.77
N ARG A 89 -5.33 -10.44 21.67
CA ARG A 89 -4.19 -10.01 20.85
C ARG A 89 -4.32 -10.54 19.43
N GLU A 90 -4.74 -11.81 19.31
CA GLU A 90 -4.93 -12.50 18.04
C GLU A 90 -6.00 -13.57 18.21
N VAL A 91 -6.96 -13.66 17.28
CA VAL A 91 -8.05 -14.65 17.35
C VAL A 91 -8.60 -14.96 15.96
N TRP A 92 -8.98 -16.22 15.73
CA TRP A 92 -9.72 -16.63 14.53
C TRP A 92 -11.16 -16.12 14.58
N ILE A 93 -11.59 -15.43 13.52
CA ILE A 93 -12.95 -14.88 13.42
C ILE A 93 -13.86 -15.89 12.73
N LYS A 94 -15.01 -16.16 13.34
CA LYS A 94 -16.08 -17.01 12.78
C LYS A 94 -17.12 -16.16 12.05
N PRO A 95 -17.87 -16.73 11.08
CA PRO A 95 -19.00 -16.05 10.45
C PRO A 95 -20.00 -15.49 11.48
N GLY A 96 -20.45 -14.25 11.28
CA GLY A 96 -21.36 -13.54 12.18
C GLY A 96 -20.74 -13.05 13.49
N GLN A 97 -19.46 -13.34 13.75
CA GLN A 97 -18.82 -12.93 14.99
C GLN A 97 -18.60 -11.42 15.01
N THR A 98 -18.93 -10.81 16.15
CA THR A 98 -18.66 -9.39 16.40
C THR A 98 -17.43 -9.19 17.25
N PHE A 99 -16.69 -8.13 16.95
CA PHE A 99 -15.60 -7.62 17.76
C PHE A 99 -15.76 -6.13 18.01
N VAL A 100 -15.09 -5.61 19.03
CA VAL A 100 -15.15 -4.20 19.45
C VAL A 100 -13.77 -3.61 19.41
N VAL A 101 -13.67 -2.42 18.82
CA VAL A 101 -12.49 -1.54 18.86
C VAL A 101 -12.94 -0.16 19.33
N GLY A 102 -12.36 0.36 20.42
CA GLY A 102 -12.88 1.56 21.05
C GLY A 102 -14.33 1.37 21.53
N GLN A 103 -15.25 2.16 21.00
CA GLN A 103 -16.71 2.07 21.19
C GLN A 103 -17.43 1.49 19.97
N THR A 104 -16.69 1.13 18.92
CA THR A 104 -17.22 0.68 17.64
C THR A 104 -17.34 -0.84 17.62
N ARG A 105 -18.54 -1.36 17.32
CA ARG A 105 -18.79 -2.80 17.13
C ARG A 105 -18.79 -3.14 15.64
N VAL A 106 -17.95 -4.10 15.27
CA VAL A 106 -17.79 -4.56 13.90
C VAL A 106 -18.19 -6.03 13.81
N GLN A 107 -19.09 -6.35 12.88
CA GLN A 107 -19.51 -7.71 12.55
C GLN A 107 -18.71 -8.21 11.34
N PHE A 108 -18.23 -9.43 11.43
CA PHE A 108 -17.54 -10.12 10.34
C PHE A 108 -18.52 -11.05 9.60
N GLU A 109 -18.63 -10.86 8.29
CA GLU A 109 -19.48 -11.67 7.42
C GLU A 109 -18.67 -12.24 6.25
N PRO A 110 -18.57 -13.57 6.07
CA PRO A 110 -17.96 -14.13 4.87
C PRO A 110 -18.79 -13.75 3.62
N GLN A 111 -18.12 -13.52 2.50
CA GLN A 111 -18.78 -13.30 1.22
C GLN A 111 -18.54 -14.49 0.28
N GLN A 112 -19.49 -14.72 -0.62
CA GLN A 112 -19.31 -15.68 -1.70
C GLN A 112 -18.25 -15.16 -2.69
N GLY A 113 -17.44 -16.09 -3.20
CA GLY A 113 -16.40 -15.81 -4.19
C GLY A 113 -14.99 -15.72 -3.60
N GLU A 114 -14.02 -15.69 -4.51
CA GLU A 114 -12.60 -15.61 -4.21
C GLU A 114 -11.97 -14.47 -5.03
N VAL A 115 -10.95 -13.82 -4.47
CA VAL A 115 -10.11 -12.87 -5.20
C VAL A 115 -8.87 -13.58 -5.69
N GLU A 116 -8.63 -13.55 -7.00
CA GLU A 116 -7.37 -14.01 -7.58
C GLU A 116 -6.33 -12.88 -7.55
N ILE A 117 -5.23 -13.11 -6.85
CA ILE A 117 -4.04 -12.27 -6.87
C ILE A 117 -3.00 -12.95 -7.76
N GLU A 118 -2.48 -12.20 -8.73
CA GLU A 118 -1.40 -12.67 -9.58
C GLU A 118 -0.05 -12.67 -8.86
N LEU A 119 0.77 -13.68 -9.15
CA LEU A 119 2.13 -13.83 -8.62
C LEU A 119 3.11 -13.83 -9.79
N SER A 120 4.16 -13.01 -9.72
CA SER A 120 5.25 -13.08 -10.69
C SER A 120 5.92 -14.44 -10.59
N LYS A 121 6.30 -15.05 -11.71
CA LYS A 121 7.09 -16.30 -11.73
C LYS A 121 8.53 -16.08 -11.24
N LYS A 122 8.98 -14.83 -11.19
CA LYS A 122 10.35 -14.44 -10.84
C LYS A 122 10.45 -14.15 -9.34
N ASP A 123 11.61 -14.47 -8.77
CA ASP A 123 11.96 -14.13 -7.37
C ASP A 123 12.83 -12.85 -7.32
N ARG A 124 12.84 -12.10 -8.43
CA ARG A 124 13.52 -10.83 -8.57
C ARG A 124 12.83 -9.95 -9.61
N PHE A 125 12.93 -8.65 -9.42
CA PHE A 125 12.53 -7.64 -10.38
C PHE A 125 13.63 -6.56 -10.40
N PHE A 126 14.56 -6.70 -11.33
CA PHE A 126 15.83 -5.97 -11.33
C PHE A 126 16.58 -6.14 -10.01
N ASP A 127 16.98 -5.05 -9.36
CA ASP A 127 17.72 -5.07 -8.09
C ASP A 127 16.85 -5.46 -6.88
N LEU A 128 15.53 -5.54 -7.05
CA LEU A 128 14.65 -6.06 -6.01
C LEU A 128 14.72 -7.59 -5.97
N VAL A 129 15.09 -8.15 -4.83
CA VAL A 129 15.18 -9.61 -4.61
C VAL A 129 14.19 -10.03 -3.54
N GLY A 130 13.44 -11.11 -3.78
CA GLY A 130 12.51 -11.66 -2.81
C GLY A 130 11.75 -12.87 -3.33
N ASN A 131 11.80 -13.99 -2.61
CA ASN A 131 11.13 -15.24 -2.99
C ASN A 131 9.81 -15.49 -2.23
N SER A 132 9.43 -14.60 -1.32
CA SER A 132 8.18 -14.71 -0.57
C SER A 132 6.98 -14.47 -1.48
N VAL A 133 5.83 -15.07 -1.15
CA VAL A 133 4.57 -14.84 -1.89
C VAL A 133 4.26 -13.35 -2.01
N ARG A 134 4.46 -12.58 -0.92
CA ARG A 134 4.25 -11.13 -0.91
C ARG A 134 5.14 -10.37 -1.86
N MET A 135 6.43 -10.69 -1.90
CA MET A 135 7.33 -10.04 -2.86
C MET A 135 6.93 -10.39 -4.30
N ARG A 136 6.49 -11.62 -4.54
CA ARG A 136 6.03 -12.04 -5.87
C ARG A 136 4.69 -11.39 -6.27
N GLU A 137 3.81 -11.06 -5.32
CA GLU A 137 2.64 -10.20 -5.55
C GLU A 137 3.07 -8.79 -5.97
N ILE A 138 4.03 -8.20 -5.24
CA ILE A 138 4.58 -6.88 -5.57
C ILE A 138 5.19 -6.91 -6.99
N PHE A 139 6.00 -7.92 -7.31
CA PHE A 139 6.60 -8.05 -8.64
C PHE A 139 5.56 -8.17 -9.76
N ALA A 140 4.46 -8.90 -9.54
CA ALA A 140 3.36 -8.96 -10.52
C ALA A 140 2.73 -7.58 -10.78
N VAL A 141 2.55 -6.78 -9.72
CA VAL A 141 2.07 -5.40 -9.85
C VAL A 141 3.08 -4.53 -10.59
N LEU A 142 4.38 -4.62 -10.26
CA LEU A 142 5.43 -3.85 -10.93
C LEU A 142 5.56 -4.18 -12.42
N GLU A 143 5.44 -5.46 -12.79
CA GLU A 143 5.42 -5.90 -14.19
C GLU A 143 4.30 -5.21 -15.00
N LYS A 144 3.11 -5.08 -14.42
CA LYS A 144 1.97 -4.40 -15.05
C LYS A 144 2.16 -2.88 -15.11
N VAL A 145 2.60 -2.29 -13.99
CA VAL A 145 2.79 -0.84 -13.86
C VAL A 145 3.87 -0.35 -14.82
N ALA A 146 4.98 -1.07 -14.95
CA ALA A 146 6.07 -0.68 -15.84
C ALA A 146 5.68 -0.67 -17.32
N ALA A 147 4.75 -1.54 -17.73
CA ALA A 147 4.28 -1.59 -19.11
C ALA A 147 3.28 -0.46 -19.47
N ALA A 148 2.76 0.26 -18.47
CA ALA A 148 1.71 1.25 -18.64
C ALA A 148 2.25 2.69 -18.50
N ASP A 149 1.61 3.63 -19.17
CA ASP A 149 1.88 5.07 -19.01
C ASP A 149 1.03 5.64 -17.87
N LEU A 150 1.52 5.52 -16.63
CA LEU A 150 0.80 5.90 -15.41
C LEU A 150 1.68 6.68 -14.45
N THR A 151 1.08 7.62 -13.71
CA THR A 151 1.70 8.19 -12.50
C THR A 151 1.57 7.21 -11.34
N VAL A 152 2.68 6.90 -10.67
CA VAL A 152 2.74 5.86 -9.62
C VAL A 152 3.04 6.48 -8.27
N LEU A 153 2.24 6.11 -7.25
CA LEU A 153 2.52 6.44 -5.86
C LEU A 153 3.11 5.21 -5.14
N ILE A 154 4.37 5.30 -4.74
CA ILE A 154 5.06 4.23 -4.00
C ILE A 154 4.95 4.53 -2.50
N ARG A 155 4.27 3.65 -1.76
CA ARG A 155 4.13 3.74 -0.30
C ARG A 155 4.99 2.71 0.41
N GLY A 156 5.55 3.10 1.55
CA GLY A 156 6.37 2.23 2.40
C GLY A 156 7.10 3.03 3.46
N GLU A 157 7.51 2.36 4.54
CA GLU A 157 8.30 2.95 5.62
C GLU A 157 9.68 3.42 5.13
N THR A 158 10.38 4.20 5.94
CA THR A 158 11.76 4.62 5.65
C THR A 158 12.66 3.39 5.53
N GLY A 159 13.49 3.33 4.48
CA GLY A 159 14.41 2.21 4.26
C GLY A 159 13.82 0.98 3.56
N THR A 160 12.53 0.96 3.18
CA THR A 160 11.92 -0.20 2.48
C THR A 160 12.25 -0.30 0.98
N GLY A 161 13.27 0.42 0.50
CA GLY A 161 13.70 0.35 -0.90
C GLY A 161 12.77 1.02 -1.92
N LYS A 162 12.04 2.08 -1.55
CA LYS A 162 11.14 2.81 -2.48
C LYS A 162 11.85 3.32 -3.74
N GLU A 163 13.08 3.79 -3.60
CA GLU A 163 13.90 4.22 -4.75
C GLU A 163 14.26 3.04 -5.67
N LEU A 164 14.57 1.88 -5.12
CA LEU A 164 14.81 0.66 -5.91
C LEU A 164 13.56 0.26 -6.71
N VAL A 165 12.38 0.44 -6.12
CA VAL A 165 11.10 0.24 -6.82
C VAL A 165 10.95 1.22 -7.99
N ALA A 166 11.19 2.51 -7.78
CA ALA A 166 11.10 3.51 -8.84
C ALA A 166 12.09 3.22 -9.99
N ARG A 167 13.35 2.88 -9.66
CA ARG A 167 14.37 2.49 -10.63
C ARG A 167 13.95 1.24 -11.41
N ALA A 168 13.45 0.22 -10.74
CA ALA A 168 13.02 -1.02 -11.38
C ALA A 168 11.82 -0.81 -12.31
N ILE A 169 10.84 0.03 -11.93
CA ILE A 169 9.72 0.40 -12.82
C ILE A 169 10.26 1.07 -14.09
N HIS A 170 11.15 2.06 -13.94
CA HIS A 170 11.74 2.76 -15.08
C HIS A 170 12.50 1.80 -16.02
N GLN A 171 13.38 0.96 -15.49
CA GLN A 171 14.16 -0.02 -16.26
C GLN A 171 13.28 -1.05 -16.98
N ALA A 172 12.12 -1.38 -16.41
CA ALA A 172 11.15 -2.30 -16.99
C ALA A 172 10.22 -1.65 -18.03
N SER A 173 10.22 -0.32 -18.13
CA SER A 173 9.27 0.44 -18.95
C SER A 173 9.73 0.66 -20.39
N PRO A 174 8.84 1.09 -21.30
CA PRO A 174 9.22 1.55 -22.63
C PRO A 174 10.19 2.75 -22.63
N ARG A 175 10.33 3.46 -21.51
CA ARG A 175 11.19 4.65 -21.34
C ARG A 175 12.56 4.34 -20.75
N ARG A 176 12.94 3.07 -20.63
CA ARG A 176 14.19 2.64 -19.96
C ARG A 176 15.49 3.22 -20.52
N GLU A 177 15.48 3.65 -21.79
CA GLU A 177 16.65 4.27 -22.44
C GLU A 177 16.66 5.80 -22.26
N ASN A 178 15.60 6.38 -21.70
CA ASN A 178 15.46 7.81 -21.44
C ASN A 178 15.90 8.16 -20.00
N PRO A 179 16.05 9.44 -19.64
CA PRO A 179 16.53 9.83 -18.32
C PRO A 179 15.62 9.36 -17.18
N LEU A 180 16.23 8.90 -16.08
CA LEU A 180 15.59 8.77 -14.78
C LEU A 180 16.15 9.85 -13.84
N VAL A 181 15.31 10.83 -13.51
CA VAL A 181 15.66 11.90 -12.56
C VAL A 181 15.08 11.55 -11.19
N VAL A 182 15.95 11.40 -10.20
CA VAL A 182 15.56 11.18 -8.81
C VAL A 182 15.72 12.49 -8.06
N GLN A 183 14.65 13.01 -7.48
CA GLN A 183 14.62 14.27 -6.76
C GLN A 183 14.14 14.07 -5.33
N ASP A 184 15.05 14.13 -4.36
CA ASP A 184 14.67 14.14 -2.95
C ASP A 184 14.12 15.53 -2.58
N CYS A 185 12.78 15.61 -2.46
CA CYS A 185 12.12 16.86 -2.08
C CYS A 185 12.35 17.26 -0.62
N SER A 186 12.82 16.35 0.25
CA SER A 186 13.06 16.65 1.67
C SER A 186 14.36 17.42 1.89
N ALA A 187 15.29 17.34 0.95
CA ALA A 187 16.58 18.03 0.99
C ALA A 187 16.56 19.45 0.37
N ILE A 188 15.45 19.85 -0.28
CA ILE A 188 15.36 21.13 -0.99
C ILE A 188 14.78 22.21 -0.05
N PRO A 189 15.44 23.37 0.11
CA PRO A 189 14.86 24.52 0.79
C PRO A 189 13.54 24.95 0.13
N LYS A 190 12.54 25.32 0.95
CA LYS A 190 11.18 25.67 0.47
C LYS A 190 11.18 26.79 -0.56
N ASP A 191 12.09 27.75 -0.42
CA ASP A 191 12.28 28.90 -1.30
C ASP A 191 12.92 28.53 -2.65
N LEU A 192 13.57 27.37 -2.75
CA LEU A 192 14.23 26.90 -3.97
C LEU A 192 13.46 25.79 -4.69
N ILE A 193 12.43 25.20 -4.07
CA ILE A 193 11.73 24.02 -4.60
C ILE A 193 11.16 24.23 -6.01
N GLU A 194 10.53 25.39 -6.27
CA GLU A 194 9.98 25.70 -7.58
C GLU A 194 11.08 25.82 -8.64
N SER A 195 12.16 26.55 -8.31
CA SER A 195 13.30 26.75 -9.19
C SER A 195 14.05 25.44 -9.47
N THR A 196 14.16 24.53 -8.51
CA THR A 196 14.76 23.21 -8.70
C THR A 196 13.88 22.31 -9.57
N LEU A 197 12.57 22.26 -9.33
CA LEU A 197 11.67 21.37 -10.07
C LEU A 197 11.41 21.85 -11.49
N PHE A 198 11.13 23.15 -11.66
CA PHE A 198 10.66 23.72 -12.92
C PHE A 198 11.72 24.53 -13.66
N GLY A 199 12.85 24.83 -13.01
CA GLY A 199 13.90 25.65 -13.59
C GLY A 199 13.59 27.14 -13.48
N HIS A 200 14.50 27.95 -14.00
CA HIS A 200 14.31 29.39 -14.14
C HIS A 200 15.15 29.95 -15.29
N GLU A 201 14.66 31.05 -15.86
CA GLU A 201 15.41 31.85 -16.81
C GLU A 201 16.30 32.89 -16.08
N ARG A 202 17.35 33.34 -16.77
CA ARG A 202 18.21 34.41 -16.25
C ARG A 202 17.37 35.65 -15.90
N GLY A 203 17.56 36.17 -14.69
CA GLY A 203 16.83 37.35 -14.21
C GLY A 203 15.44 37.06 -13.62
N ALA A 204 15.05 35.79 -13.44
CA ALA A 204 13.77 35.44 -12.80
C ALA A 204 13.66 35.90 -11.34
N PHE A 205 14.79 36.03 -10.62
CA PHE A 205 14.88 36.56 -9.26
C PHE A 205 16.25 37.21 -8.99
N THR A 206 16.38 37.92 -7.88
CA THR A 206 17.65 38.54 -7.46
C THR A 206 18.70 37.46 -7.19
N GLY A 207 19.73 37.38 -8.04
CA GLY A 207 20.77 36.35 -7.98
C GLY A 207 20.69 35.27 -9.08
N ALA A 208 19.65 35.29 -9.94
CA ALA A 208 19.53 34.40 -11.10
C ALA A 208 20.46 34.85 -12.25
N THR A 209 21.76 34.59 -12.10
CA THR A 209 22.79 35.00 -13.08
C THR A 209 22.72 34.21 -14.39
N ASP A 210 22.27 32.96 -14.33
CA ASP A 210 22.23 32.03 -15.46
C ASP A 210 20.89 31.28 -15.54
N ARG A 211 20.58 30.71 -16.71
CA ARG A 211 19.42 29.82 -16.89
C ARG A 211 19.70 28.47 -16.21
N HIS A 212 18.69 27.93 -15.52
CA HIS A 212 18.74 26.60 -14.92
C HIS A 212 17.59 25.72 -15.44
N LYS A 213 17.92 24.53 -15.94
CA LYS A 213 16.91 23.52 -16.33
C LYS A 213 16.40 22.79 -15.10
N GLY A 214 15.09 22.80 -14.89
CA GLY A 214 14.47 22.10 -13.75
C GLY A 214 14.48 20.58 -13.91
N SER A 215 14.27 19.86 -12.80
CA SER A 215 14.22 18.40 -12.77
C SER A 215 13.17 17.80 -13.72
N PHE A 216 12.03 18.48 -13.93
CA PHE A 216 11.03 18.05 -14.92
C PHE A 216 11.54 18.14 -16.37
N GLU A 217 12.25 19.21 -16.72
CA GLU A 217 12.86 19.37 -18.06
C GLU A 217 14.00 18.35 -18.25
N GLN A 218 14.78 18.08 -17.21
CA GLN A 218 15.84 17.06 -17.26
C GLN A 218 15.29 15.63 -17.43
N ALA A 219 14.04 15.39 -16.99
CA ALA A 219 13.37 14.10 -17.10
C ALA A 219 12.54 13.94 -18.38
N GLU A 220 12.62 14.89 -19.32
CA GLU A 220 11.82 14.89 -20.54
C GLU A 220 11.97 13.58 -21.33
N GLY A 221 10.83 13.00 -21.74
CA GLY A 221 10.75 11.68 -22.40
C GLY A 221 11.01 10.48 -21.47
N GLY A 222 11.46 10.71 -20.24
CA GLY A 222 11.87 9.69 -19.29
C GLY A 222 10.94 9.55 -18.09
N THR A 223 11.51 9.54 -16.89
CA THR A 223 10.80 9.35 -15.63
C THR A 223 11.40 10.26 -14.55
N ILE A 224 10.53 10.89 -13.77
CA ILE A 224 10.92 11.62 -12.57
C ILE A 224 10.38 10.88 -11.34
N PHE A 225 11.22 10.69 -10.33
CA PHE A 225 10.86 10.16 -9.02
C PHE A 225 11.06 11.25 -7.97
N LEU A 226 10.04 11.48 -7.15
CA LEU A 226 9.97 12.54 -6.13
C LEU A 226 9.88 11.95 -4.72
#